data_AF-A0A3D0P7Z4-F1
#
_entry.id   AF-A0A3D0P7Z4-F1
#
_cell.length_a   1.000
_cell.length_b   1.000
_cell.length_c   1.000
_cell.angle_alpha   90.00
_cell.angle_beta   90.00
_cell.angle_gamma   90.00
#
_symmetry.space_group_name_H-M   'P 1'
#
loop_
_entity.id
_entity.type
_entity.pdbx_description
1 polymer ?
#
loop_
_entity_poly.entity_id
_entity_poly.type
_entity_poly.pdbx_seq_one_letter_code
_entity_poly.pdbx_strand_id
1 'polypeptide(L)'
;MIRNFLILSFATLFLFSASFAQKGAVKGPLADQSSSDTGLWGASASQLTFFGGRTTVEFSDEFVTALGVLDLNVDRIFPATLRSGRARFPISGGTVDPSTLRGEIIHVGGLNIFRGNTEVALRSFIIDTQGESIVLTGQVSANGSVVGRIPLFDLSLESAKENLFSVTRVRLSNVGVTLRPEAAQALNAVFETSAFVPGFPIGTASVNGLAFGADDDDDDDDDDDDDDDVKGRG
;
A
#
# COMPACT_ATOMS: atom_id res chain seq x y z
N MET A 1 -17.75 -28.80 44.72
CA MET A 1 -17.57 -29.92 43.78
C MET A 1 -16.73 -29.41 42.61
N ILE A 2 -15.59 -30.05 42.41
CA ILE A 2 -14.57 -29.77 41.38
C ILE A 2 -15.03 -30.37 40.04
N ARG A 3 -14.61 -29.77 38.90
CA ARG A 3 -14.31 -30.36 37.55
C ARG A 3 -14.01 -29.18 36.60
N ASN A 4 -12.78 -28.78 36.26
CA ASN A 4 -11.58 -29.43 35.68
C ASN A 4 -11.62 -29.59 34.13
N PHE A 5 -10.80 -28.76 33.46
CA PHE A 5 -10.04 -28.92 32.19
C PHE A 5 -10.77 -29.02 30.82
N LEU A 6 -10.45 -28.10 29.89
CA LEU A 6 -9.48 -28.31 28.78
C LEU A 6 -9.32 -27.02 27.93
N ILE A 7 -8.10 -26.50 27.81
CA ILE A 7 -7.70 -25.46 26.85
C ILE A 7 -7.05 -26.22 25.68
N LEU A 8 -7.57 -26.06 24.45
CA LEU A 8 -6.92 -26.58 23.24
C LEU A 8 -6.27 -25.42 22.47
N SER A 9 -4.94 -25.45 22.47
CA SER A 9 -4.06 -24.67 21.60
C SER A 9 -3.94 -25.38 20.25
N PHE A 10 -4.12 -24.66 19.14
CA PHE A 10 -3.80 -25.14 17.80
C PHE A 10 -2.64 -24.30 17.25
N ALA A 11 -1.44 -24.87 17.30
CA ALA A 11 -0.28 -24.44 16.54
C ALA A 11 -0.15 -25.35 15.31
N THR A 12 -0.30 -24.80 14.11
CA THR A 12 -0.07 -25.51 12.85
C THR A 12 1.39 -25.34 12.41
N LEU A 13 2.07 -26.48 12.30
CA LEU A 13 3.47 -26.62 11.92
C LEU A 13 3.59 -26.79 10.40
N PHE A 14 4.42 -25.96 9.76
CA PHE A 14 4.85 -26.08 8.37
C PHE A 14 5.88 -27.23 8.23
N LEU A 15 5.67 -28.13 7.27
CA LEU A 15 6.69 -29.08 6.79
C LEU A 15 6.70 -29.03 5.26
N PHE A 16 7.70 -28.36 4.70
CA PHE A 16 8.04 -28.43 3.28
C PHE A 16 9.16 -29.46 3.11
N SER A 17 8.89 -30.50 2.34
CA SER A 17 9.81 -31.59 2.06
C SER A 17 10.60 -31.27 0.79
N ALA A 18 11.93 -31.23 0.87
CA ALA A 18 12.82 -31.14 -0.29
C ALA A 18 13.63 -32.44 -0.40
N SER A 19 13.28 -33.27 -1.39
CA SER A 19 14.08 -34.43 -1.80
C SER A 19 15.13 -33.97 -2.81
N PHE A 20 16.41 -34.19 -2.49
CA PHE A 20 17.54 -33.99 -3.41
C PHE A 20 18.12 -35.35 -3.78
N ALA A 21 18.01 -35.75 -5.05
CA ALA A 21 18.77 -36.85 -5.62
C ALA A 21 18.84 -36.71 -7.15
N GLN A 22 19.96 -36.20 -7.68
CA GLN A 22 20.26 -36.26 -9.11
C GLN A 22 21.62 -36.96 -9.29
N LYS A 23 21.57 -38.22 -9.73
CA LYS A 23 22.69 -39.05 -10.16
C LYS A 23 22.67 -39.10 -11.68
N GLY A 24 23.78 -38.78 -12.34
CA GLY A 24 23.98 -39.08 -13.76
C GLY A 24 25.01 -38.19 -14.44
N ALA A 25 26.25 -38.68 -14.57
CA ALA A 25 27.24 -38.12 -15.49
C ALA A 25 26.94 -38.58 -16.92
N VAL A 26 26.98 -37.66 -17.89
CA VAL A 26 27.00 -37.97 -19.32
C VAL A 26 28.12 -37.18 -19.98
N LYS A 27 29.01 -37.91 -20.66
CA LYS A 27 30.15 -37.46 -21.44
C LYS A 27 29.75 -37.47 -22.93
N GLY A 28 29.81 -36.33 -23.60
CA GLY A 28 29.53 -36.12 -25.04
C GLY A 28 30.01 -34.74 -25.49
N PRO A 29 30.35 -34.53 -26.78
CA PRO A 29 31.39 -33.60 -27.22
C PRO A 29 30.97 -32.13 -27.17
N LEU A 30 31.97 -31.24 -27.02
CA LEU A 30 31.83 -29.78 -27.05
C LEU A 30 31.09 -29.34 -28.32
N ALA A 31 29.80 -29.09 -28.18
CA ALA A 31 29.05 -28.23 -29.09
C ALA A 31 29.04 -26.84 -28.45
N ASP A 32 29.72 -25.93 -29.16
CA ASP A 32 29.61 -24.47 -29.09
C ASP A 32 28.30 -23.99 -28.45
N GLN A 33 28.32 -23.74 -27.15
CA GLN A 33 27.31 -22.92 -26.50
C GLN A 33 27.80 -21.49 -26.62
N SER A 34 27.39 -20.86 -27.73
CA SER A 34 27.18 -19.43 -27.78
C SER A 34 26.53 -19.00 -26.47
N SER A 35 27.32 -18.36 -25.63
CA SER A 35 26.88 -17.62 -24.46
C SER A 35 25.95 -16.54 -24.97
N SER A 36 24.65 -16.87 -25.04
CA SER A 36 23.59 -15.88 -24.92
C SER A 36 23.69 -15.35 -23.49
N ASP A 37 24.61 -14.41 -23.35
CA ASP A 37 24.64 -13.38 -22.33
C ASP A 37 23.27 -12.70 -22.38
N THR A 38 22.26 -13.32 -21.77
CA THR A 38 21.04 -12.61 -21.42
C THR A 38 21.47 -11.74 -20.27
N GLY A 39 22.05 -10.58 -20.62
CA GLY A 39 22.39 -9.54 -19.68
C GLY A 39 21.23 -9.41 -18.72
N LEU A 40 21.50 -9.76 -17.47
CA LEU A 40 20.71 -9.36 -16.32
C LEU A 40 20.94 -7.86 -16.13
N TRP A 41 20.65 -7.08 -17.17
CA TRP A 41 20.23 -5.70 -17.03
C TRP A 41 18.90 -5.83 -16.31
N GLY A 42 18.98 -5.80 -14.97
CA GLY A 42 17.80 -5.66 -14.15
C GLY A 42 17.04 -4.48 -14.74
N ALA A 43 15.84 -4.73 -15.23
CA ALA A 43 14.88 -3.67 -15.45
C ALA A 43 14.65 -3.05 -14.07
N SER A 44 15.46 -2.05 -13.74
CA SER A 44 15.24 -1.14 -12.64
C SER A 44 13.95 -0.43 -13.05
N ALA A 45 12.81 -0.91 -12.55
CA ALA A 45 11.57 -0.21 -12.77
C ALA A 45 11.75 1.13 -12.05
N SER A 46 11.88 2.22 -12.82
CA SER A 46 12.09 3.57 -12.27
C SER A 46 11.00 3.85 -11.24
N GLN A 47 11.34 3.77 -9.95
CA GLN A 47 10.37 3.96 -8.87
C GLN A 47 10.08 5.44 -8.71
N LEU A 48 8.81 5.79 -8.55
CA LEU A 48 8.39 7.11 -8.14
C LEU A 48 8.42 7.19 -6.61
N THR A 49 9.30 8.02 -6.07
CA THR A 49 9.37 8.28 -4.63
C THR A 49 8.57 9.53 -4.29
N PHE A 50 7.58 9.40 -3.42
CA PHE A 50 6.78 10.52 -2.95
C PHE A 50 7.55 11.35 -1.92
N PHE A 51 7.53 12.67 -2.06
CA PHE A 51 8.05 13.61 -1.06
C PHE A 51 6.98 14.58 -0.56
N GLY A 52 5.77 14.50 -1.12
CA GLY A 52 4.68 15.37 -0.74
C GLY A 52 3.40 15.09 -1.52
N GLY A 53 2.43 15.98 -1.32
CA GLY A 53 1.12 15.89 -1.96
C GLY A 53 0.01 15.63 -0.95
N ARG A 54 -1.13 15.17 -1.44
CA ARG A 54 -2.31 14.92 -0.62
C ARG A 54 -3.23 13.89 -1.23
N THR A 55 -3.88 13.13 -0.38
CA THR A 55 -5.04 12.32 -0.71
C THR A 55 -6.29 12.99 -0.15
N THR A 56 -7.31 13.12 -0.98
CA THR A 56 -8.61 13.73 -0.61
C THR A 56 -9.67 12.66 -0.70
N VAL A 57 -10.45 12.48 0.37
CA VAL A 57 -11.59 11.57 0.42
C VAL A 57 -12.85 12.39 0.60
N GLU A 58 -13.78 12.23 -0.33
CA GLU A 58 -15.13 12.76 -0.24
C GLU A 58 -16.03 11.65 0.30
N PHE A 59 -16.69 11.90 1.43
CA PHE A 59 -17.57 10.93 2.05
C PHE A 59 -18.82 10.69 1.21
N SER A 60 -19.26 9.44 1.15
CA SER A 60 -20.51 9.07 0.49
C SER A 60 -21.71 9.59 1.29
N ASP A 61 -22.83 9.83 0.60
CA ASP A 61 -24.07 10.23 1.25
C ASP A 61 -24.59 9.14 2.20
N GLU A 62 -24.36 7.87 1.86
CA GLU A 62 -24.67 6.72 2.71
C GLU A 62 -23.87 6.76 4.02
N PHE A 63 -22.57 7.06 3.94
CA PHE A 63 -21.72 7.16 5.14
C PHE A 63 -22.13 8.34 6.00
N VAL A 64 -22.36 9.52 5.41
CA VAL A 64 -22.84 10.70 6.15
C VAL A 64 -24.19 10.45 6.81
N THR A 65 -25.10 9.77 6.12
CA THR A 65 -26.41 9.39 6.67
C THR A 65 -26.26 8.40 7.83
N ALA A 66 -25.41 7.38 7.68
CA ALA A 66 -25.14 6.41 8.73
C ALA A 66 -24.55 7.08 9.98
N LEU A 67 -23.61 8.02 9.81
CA LEU A 67 -23.07 8.81 10.91
C LEU A 67 -24.18 9.59 11.64
N GLY A 68 -25.07 10.25 10.90
CA GLY A 68 -26.19 10.99 11.47
C GLY A 68 -27.19 10.12 12.23
N VAL A 69 -27.59 8.97 11.67
CA VAL A 69 -28.51 8.02 12.32
C VAL A 69 -27.91 7.45 13.61
N LEU A 70 -26.60 7.25 13.63
CA LEU A 70 -25.87 6.69 14.76
C LEU A 70 -25.36 7.76 15.73
N ASP A 71 -25.65 9.05 15.53
CA ASP A 71 -25.10 10.15 16.33
C ASP A 71 -23.56 10.07 16.46
N LEU A 72 -22.89 9.61 15.40
CA LEU A 72 -21.44 9.53 15.31
C LEU A 72 -20.92 10.83 14.72
N ASN A 73 -19.97 11.43 15.42
CA ASN A 73 -19.27 12.61 14.96
C ASN A 73 -17.92 12.19 14.38
N VAL A 74 -17.48 12.90 13.34
CA VAL A 74 -16.16 12.70 12.73
C VAL A 74 -15.41 14.02 12.78
N ASP A 75 -14.21 13.99 13.34
CA ASP A 75 -13.28 15.12 13.33
C ASP A 75 -11.92 14.70 12.75
N ARG A 76 -11.12 15.70 12.39
CA ARG A 76 -9.77 15.52 11.89
C ARG A 76 -8.79 15.32 13.03
N ILE A 77 -7.72 14.62 12.71
CA ILE A 77 -6.49 14.62 13.50
C ILE A 77 -5.42 15.32 12.68
N PHE A 78 -4.87 16.42 13.21
CA PHE A 78 -3.81 17.19 12.54
C PHE A 78 -2.62 16.29 12.13
N PRO A 79 -2.00 16.51 10.96
CA PRO A 79 -2.23 17.57 9.96
C PRO A 79 -3.35 17.30 8.93
N ALA A 80 -4.18 16.27 9.13
CA ALA A 80 -5.34 16.08 8.25
C ALA A 80 -6.30 17.28 8.36
N THR A 81 -7.07 17.51 7.31
CA THR A 81 -8.13 18.54 7.30
C THR A 81 -9.46 17.90 6.97
N LEU A 82 -10.54 18.36 7.60
CA LEU A 82 -11.90 17.93 7.30
C LEU A 82 -12.75 19.19 7.12
N ARG A 83 -13.38 19.33 5.95
CA ARG A 83 -14.28 20.44 5.62
C ARG A 83 -15.38 19.93 4.68
N SER A 84 -16.64 20.18 5.03
CA SER A 84 -17.81 19.86 4.19
C SER A 84 -17.82 18.40 3.69
N GLY A 85 -17.65 17.43 4.60
CA GLY A 85 -17.62 16.00 4.25
C GLY A 85 -16.39 15.54 3.47
N ARG A 86 -15.37 16.41 3.33
CA ARG A 86 -14.15 16.12 2.58
C ARG A 86 -12.94 16.11 3.49
N ALA A 87 -12.39 14.91 3.70
CA ALA A 87 -11.15 14.70 4.43
C ALA A 87 -9.94 14.84 3.49
N ARG A 88 -8.87 15.47 3.95
CA ARG A 88 -7.60 15.56 3.22
C ARG A 88 -6.47 15.11 4.12
N PHE A 89 -5.65 14.23 3.60
CA PHE A 89 -4.50 13.63 4.26
C PHE A 89 -3.24 14.00 3.49
N PRO A 90 -2.31 14.77 4.07
CA PRO A 90 -1.03 15.03 3.45
C PRO A 90 -0.25 13.72 3.24
N ILE A 91 0.38 13.60 2.08
CA ILE A 91 1.31 12.50 1.76
C ILE A 91 2.68 12.93 2.28
N SER A 92 3.31 12.08 3.08
CA SER A 92 4.64 12.33 3.65
C SER A 92 5.74 11.52 3.00
N GLY A 93 5.40 10.47 2.27
CA GLY A 93 6.38 9.57 1.68
C GLY A 93 5.75 8.37 0.98
N GLY A 94 6.59 7.43 0.58
CA GLY A 94 6.20 6.20 -0.11
C GLY A 94 6.91 6.03 -1.44
N THR A 95 6.82 4.85 -2.03
CA THR A 95 7.36 4.54 -3.34
C THR A 95 6.33 3.77 -4.14
N VAL A 96 6.15 4.09 -5.42
CA VAL A 96 5.26 3.36 -6.33
C VAL A 96 5.97 3.14 -7.65
N ASP A 97 5.85 1.94 -8.19
CA ASP A 97 6.23 1.65 -9.57
C ASP A 97 5.16 2.24 -10.52
N PRO A 98 5.50 3.18 -11.41
CA PRO A 98 4.55 3.81 -12.32
C PRO A 98 3.97 2.84 -13.37
N SER A 99 4.67 1.74 -13.66
CA SER A 99 4.24 0.75 -14.67
C SER A 99 3.21 -0.23 -14.11
N THR A 100 3.41 -0.69 -12.87
CA THR A 100 2.54 -1.67 -12.22
C THR A 100 1.58 -1.05 -11.20
N LEU A 101 1.80 0.20 -10.81
CA LEU A 101 1.13 0.91 -9.71
C LEU A 101 1.30 0.23 -8.34
N ARG A 102 2.27 -0.68 -8.21
CA ARG A 102 2.56 -1.39 -6.97
C ARG A 102 3.53 -0.60 -6.10
N GLY A 103 3.28 -0.59 -4.80
CA GLY A 103 4.09 0.14 -3.84
C GLY A 103 3.28 0.58 -2.62
N GLU A 104 3.77 1.61 -1.96
CA GLU A 104 3.19 2.15 -0.74
C GLU A 104 3.09 3.67 -0.80
N ILE A 105 2.02 4.23 -0.21
CA ILE A 105 1.84 5.67 -0.05
C ILE A 105 1.58 5.97 1.43
N ILE A 106 2.49 6.72 2.04
CA ILE A 106 2.49 7.03 3.47
C ILE A 106 1.85 8.40 3.70
N HIS A 107 0.92 8.44 4.65
CA HIS A 107 0.18 9.65 4.99
C HIS A 107 0.41 10.05 6.45
N VAL A 108 0.21 11.35 6.70
CA VAL A 108 0.19 11.92 8.05
C VAL A 108 -1.19 12.46 8.40
N GLY A 109 -1.44 12.54 9.71
CA GLY A 109 -2.74 12.93 10.26
C GLY A 109 -3.65 11.74 10.47
N GLY A 110 -4.94 12.00 10.55
CA GLY A 110 -5.91 10.96 10.88
C GLY A 110 -7.35 11.44 10.91
N LEU A 111 -8.23 10.53 11.29
CA LEU A 111 -9.64 10.80 11.59
C LEU A 111 -9.95 10.34 13.00
N ASN A 112 -10.83 11.07 13.65
CA ASN A 112 -11.39 10.69 14.91
C ASN A 112 -12.90 10.50 14.77
N ILE A 113 -13.40 9.32 15.11
CA ILE A 113 -14.83 9.02 15.11
C ILE A 113 -15.25 8.90 16.57
N PHE A 114 -16.29 9.61 17.00
CA PHE A 114 -16.66 9.62 18.42
C PHE A 114 -18.16 9.83 18.65
N ARG A 115 -18.62 9.35 19.80
CA ARG A 115 -19.98 9.56 20.34
C ARG A 115 -19.87 9.66 21.86
N GLY A 116 -20.22 10.82 22.41
CA GLY A 116 -20.09 11.08 23.84
C GLY A 116 -18.64 10.83 24.32
N ASN A 117 -18.47 9.83 25.19
CA ASN A 117 -17.16 9.44 25.74
C ASN A 117 -16.45 8.33 24.94
N THR A 118 -17.11 7.76 23.93
CA THR A 118 -16.52 6.70 23.11
C THR A 118 -15.83 7.32 21.90
N GLU A 119 -14.55 6.99 21.72
CA GLU A 119 -13.68 7.56 20.69
C GLU A 119 -12.89 6.46 19.96
N VAL A 120 -12.80 6.57 18.64
CA VAL A 120 -11.94 5.75 17.77
C VAL A 120 -11.10 6.68 16.91
N ALA A 121 -9.81 6.75 17.23
CA ALA A 121 -8.84 7.50 16.45
C ALA A 121 -8.11 6.58 15.46
N LEU A 122 -8.13 6.99 14.19
CA LEU A 122 -7.50 6.34 13.05
C LEU A 122 -6.35 7.23 12.57
N ARG A 123 -5.11 6.74 12.58
CA ARG A 123 -3.90 7.52 12.28
C ARG A 123 -2.92 6.76 11.39
N SER A 124 -1.92 7.48 10.87
CA SER A 124 -0.76 6.90 10.18
C SER A 124 -1.18 5.98 9.03
N PHE A 125 -2.02 6.51 8.14
CA PHE A 125 -2.56 5.75 7.03
C PHE A 125 -1.47 5.38 6.02
N ILE A 126 -1.47 4.13 5.60
CA ILE A 126 -0.60 3.61 4.54
C ILE A 126 -1.51 2.95 3.51
N ILE A 127 -1.41 3.40 2.26
CA ILE A 127 -2.01 2.70 1.13
C ILE A 127 -0.98 1.71 0.63
N ASP A 128 -1.33 0.43 0.61
CA ASP A 128 -0.52 -0.67 0.11
C ASP A 128 -1.17 -1.19 -1.19
N THR A 129 -0.44 -1.08 -2.30
CA THR A 129 -0.82 -1.60 -3.62
C THR A 129 0.04 -2.79 -4.04
N GLN A 130 0.83 -3.37 -3.13
CA GLN A 130 1.68 -4.53 -3.39
C GLN A 130 0.89 -5.84 -3.44
N GLY A 131 -0.30 -5.91 -2.85
CA GLY A 131 -1.15 -7.09 -2.90
C GLY A 131 -1.93 -7.25 -4.21
N GLU A 132 -2.71 -8.33 -4.32
CA GLU A 132 -3.73 -8.47 -5.38
C GLU A 132 -4.87 -7.46 -5.22
N SER A 133 -5.10 -7.01 -3.99
CA SER A 133 -6.06 -5.96 -3.64
C SER A 133 -5.31 -4.77 -3.06
N ILE A 134 -5.82 -3.57 -3.36
CA ILE A 134 -5.26 -2.33 -2.82
C ILE A 134 -5.93 -2.05 -1.48
N VAL A 135 -5.13 -2.02 -0.43
CA VAL A 135 -5.62 -1.94 0.95
C VAL A 135 -5.05 -0.71 1.64
N LEU A 136 -5.91 0.02 2.33
CA LEU A 136 -5.50 1.09 3.22
C LEU A 136 -5.45 0.56 4.65
N THR A 137 -4.26 0.59 5.26
CA THR A 137 -4.04 0.24 6.66
C THR A 137 -3.86 1.48 7.52
N GLY A 138 -4.26 1.41 8.78
CA GLY A 138 -4.08 2.50 9.73
C GLY A 138 -3.85 1.99 11.13
N GLN A 139 -3.20 2.81 11.95
CA GLN A 139 -3.16 2.61 13.39
C GLN A 139 -4.49 3.03 14.00
N VAL A 140 -5.05 2.15 14.82
CA VAL A 140 -6.33 2.36 15.48
C VAL A 140 -6.12 2.39 16.98
N SER A 141 -6.74 3.38 17.62
CA SER A 141 -6.87 3.44 19.07
C SER A 141 -8.32 3.68 19.44
N ALA A 142 -8.83 2.92 20.41
CA ALA A 142 -10.17 3.07 20.95
C ALA A 142 -10.08 3.55 22.40
N ASN A 143 -10.77 4.64 22.74
CA ASN A 143 -10.78 5.25 24.07
C ASN A 143 -9.37 5.47 24.65
N GLY A 144 -8.42 5.89 23.81
CA GLY A 144 -7.02 6.11 24.17
C GLY A 144 -6.14 4.86 24.25
N SER A 145 -6.71 3.66 24.12
CA SER A 145 -5.94 2.41 24.07
C SER A 145 -5.61 2.02 22.63
N VAL A 146 -4.34 1.71 22.35
CA VAL A 146 -3.90 1.30 21.01
C VAL A 146 -4.37 -0.12 20.74
N VAL A 147 -5.17 -0.30 19.69
CA VAL A 147 -5.60 -1.61 19.19
C VAL A 147 -4.51 -2.22 18.32
N GLY A 148 -3.88 -1.40 17.46
CA GLY A 148 -2.80 -1.82 16.57
C GLY A 148 -2.97 -1.27 15.16
N ARG A 149 -2.16 -1.76 14.21
CA ARG A 149 -2.35 -1.49 12.79
C ARG A 149 -3.25 -2.56 12.19
N ILE A 150 -4.34 -2.14 11.56
CA ILE A 150 -5.29 -3.04 10.91
C ILE A 150 -5.58 -2.57 9.48
N PRO A 151 -5.97 -3.47 8.58
CA PRO A 151 -6.51 -3.10 7.29
C PRO A 151 -7.91 -2.50 7.48
N LEU A 152 -8.10 -1.26 7.02
CA LEU A 152 -9.31 -0.46 7.28
C LEU A 152 -10.24 -0.41 6.08
N PHE A 153 -9.68 -0.15 4.90
CA PHE A 153 -10.46 0.07 3.69
C PHE A 153 -9.86 -0.68 2.51
N ASP A 154 -10.72 -1.15 1.62
CA ASP A 154 -10.33 -1.60 0.30
C ASP A 154 -10.50 -0.44 -0.68
N LEU A 155 -9.54 -0.32 -1.60
CA LEU A 155 -9.54 0.71 -2.63
C LEU A 155 -9.77 0.07 -4.00
N SER A 156 -10.76 0.57 -4.74
CA SER A 156 -11.04 0.12 -6.10
C SER A 156 -10.65 1.17 -7.13
N LEU A 157 -9.80 0.78 -8.08
CA LEU A 157 -9.41 1.59 -9.23
C LEU A 157 -10.38 1.45 -10.41
N GLU A 158 -11.40 0.58 -10.33
CA GLU A 158 -12.36 0.37 -11.43
C GLU A 158 -13.10 1.65 -11.83
N SER A 159 -13.32 2.54 -10.87
CA SER A 159 -13.97 3.84 -11.09
C SER A 159 -12.99 4.96 -11.45
N ALA A 160 -11.68 4.68 -11.52
CA ALA A 160 -10.67 5.70 -11.76
C ALA A 160 -10.71 6.17 -13.22
N LYS A 161 -10.98 7.47 -13.42
CA LYS A 161 -11.20 8.05 -14.77
C LYS A 161 -10.03 8.85 -15.31
N GLU A 162 -9.19 9.38 -14.43
CA GLU A 162 -8.10 10.28 -14.79
C GLU A 162 -6.87 9.92 -13.99
N ASN A 163 -6.00 9.13 -14.63
CA ASN A 163 -4.73 8.71 -14.07
C ASN A 163 -3.62 9.42 -14.83
N LEU A 164 -2.82 10.21 -14.11
CA LEU A 164 -1.64 10.87 -14.67
C LEU A 164 -0.43 10.43 -13.87
N PHE A 165 0.53 9.83 -14.56
CA PHE A 165 1.81 9.44 -14.01
C PHE A 165 2.89 10.15 -14.81
N SER A 166 3.70 10.93 -14.11
CA SER A 166 4.86 11.64 -14.62
C SER A 166 5.98 11.46 -13.62
N VAL A 167 7.22 11.57 -14.09
CA VAL A 167 8.43 11.58 -13.25
C VAL A 167 8.32 12.53 -12.06
N THR A 168 7.50 13.59 -12.14
CA THR A 168 7.32 14.55 -11.03
C THR A 168 5.99 14.47 -10.28
N ARG A 169 5.00 13.71 -10.79
CA ARG A 169 3.62 13.80 -10.31
C ARG A 169 2.82 12.53 -10.52
N VAL A 170 2.06 12.16 -9.51
CA VAL A 170 1.08 11.08 -9.55
C VAL A 170 -0.30 11.62 -9.23
N ARG A 171 -1.27 11.42 -10.13
CA ARG A 171 -2.67 11.76 -9.90
C ARG A 171 -3.55 10.57 -10.21
N LEU A 172 -4.37 10.20 -9.23
CA LEU A 172 -5.43 9.21 -9.35
C LEU A 172 -6.73 9.88 -8.89
N SER A 173 -7.78 9.80 -9.69
CA SER A 173 -9.07 10.42 -9.37
C SER A 173 -10.18 9.39 -9.45
N ASN A 174 -11.17 9.48 -8.56
CA ASN A 174 -12.32 8.58 -8.48
C ASN A 174 -12.00 7.15 -8.02
N VAL A 175 -11.11 7.01 -7.03
CA VAL A 175 -10.84 5.72 -6.39
C VAL A 175 -11.97 5.40 -5.40
N GLY A 176 -12.66 4.28 -5.56
CA GLY A 176 -13.70 3.87 -4.61
C GLY A 176 -13.09 3.45 -3.28
N VAL A 177 -13.69 3.88 -2.16
CA VAL A 177 -13.24 3.51 -0.80
C VAL A 177 -14.37 2.74 -0.11
N THR A 178 -14.11 1.48 0.23
CA THR A 178 -15.07 0.61 0.91
C THR A 178 -14.52 0.09 2.23
N LEU A 179 -15.41 -0.17 3.18
CA LEU A 179 -15.04 -0.64 4.51
C LEU A 179 -14.74 -2.14 4.51
N ARG A 180 -13.62 -2.53 5.11
CA ARG A 180 -13.26 -3.94 5.27
C ARG A 180 -14.08 -4.65 6.35
N PRO A 181 -14.26 -5.98 6.24
CA PRO A 181 -15.01 -6.74 7.22
C PRO A 181 -14.43 -6.63 8.64
N GLU A 182 -13.11 -6.68 8.78
CA GLU A 182 -12.44 -6.62 10.08
C GLU A 182 -12.63 -5.25 10.75
N ALA A 183 -12.55 -4.18 9.95
CA ALA A 183 -12.77 -2.81 10.41
C ALA A 183 -14.24 -2.54 10.77
N ALA A 184 -15.18 -3.04 9.96
CA ALA A 184 -16.61 -2.96 10.24
C ALA A 184 -16.96 -3.63 11.57
N GLN A 185 -16.44 -4.85 11.80
CA GLN A 185 -16.63 -5.57 13.05
C GLN A 185 -16.06 -4.79 14.25
N ALA A 186 -14.86 -4.23 14.12
CA ALA A 186 -14.25 -3.43 15.19
C ALA A 186 -15.06 -2.17 15.51
N LEU A 187 -15.52 -1.43 14.50
CA LEU A 187 -16.35 -0.22 14.70
C LEU A 187 -17.69 -0.57 15.34
N ASN A 188 -18.34 -1.63 14.86
CA ASN A 188 -19.59 -2.13 15.42
C ASN A 188 -19.45 -2.54 16.89
N ALA A 189 -18.33 -3.18 17.24
CA ALA A 189 -18.04 -3.58 18.61
C ALA A 189 -17.80 -2.38 19.54
N VAL A 190 -17.13 -1.33 19.06
CA VAL A 190 -16.82 -0.13 19.87
C VAL A 190 -18.03 0.77 20.04
N PHE A 191 -18.83 0.97 18.98
CA PHE A 191 -19.99 1.87 18.99
C PHE A 191 -21.33 1.17 19.26
N GLU A 192 -21.29 -0.13 19.58
CA GLU A 192 -22.44 -0.98 19.87
C GLU A 192 -23.52 -0.86 18.78
N THR A 193 -23.11 -1.01 17.52
CA THR A 193 -23.96 -0.87 16.33
C THR A 193 -23.80 -2.05 15.38
N SER A 194 -24.71 -2.19 14.43
CA SER A 194 -24.66 -3.18 13.34
C SER A 194 -24.81 -2.52 11.97
N ALA A 195 -24.70 -1.20 11.90
CA ALA A 195 -24.91 -0.43 10.68
C ALA A 195 -23.73 -0.55 9.69
N PHE A 196 -22.51 -0.77 10.19
CA PHE A 196 -21.35 -0.94 9.33
C PHE A 196 -21.28 -2.39 8.85
N VAL A 197 -21.43 -2.60 7.55
CA VAL A 197 -21.32 -3.91 6.91
C VAL A 197 -20.03 -4.00 6.09
N PRO A 198 -19.50 -5.21 5.84
CA PRO A 198 -18.39 -5.38 4.89
C PRO A 198 -18.74 -4.79 3.52
N GLY A 199 -17.81 -4.09 2.90
CA GLY A 199 -18.02 -3.42 1.61
C GLY A 199 -18.83 -2.11 1.71
N PHE A 200 -19.15 -1.64 2.92
CA PHE A 200 -19.91 -0.40 3.10
C PHE A 200 -19.19 0.77 2.40
N PRO A 201 -19.88 1.55 1.55
CA PRO A 201 -19.25 2.64 0.80
C PRO A 201 -18.91 3.79 1.75
N ILE A 202 -17.63 4.07 1.93
CA ILE A 202 -17.15 5.18 2.75
C ILE A 202 -17.09 6.46 1.92
N GLY A 203 -16.73 6.35 0.64
CA GLY A 203 -16.62 7.50 -0.23
C GLY A 203 -15.74 7.29 -1.44
N THR A 204 -15.25 8.40 -1.99
CA THR A 204 -14.40 8.44 -3.17
C THR A 204 -13.11 9.20 -2.86
N ALA A 205 -11.97 8.58 -3.16
CA ALA A 205 -10.65 9.12 -2.95
C ALA A 205 -10.04 9.69 -4.25
N SER A 206 -9.22 10.72 -4.09
CA SER A 206 -8.38 11.30 -5.14
C SER A 206 -6.99 11.55 -4.58
N VAL A 207 -5.99 10.86 -5.14
CA VAL A 207 -4.59 10.94 -4.75
C VAL A 207 -3.90 11.94 -5.67
N ASN A 208 -3.20 12.90 -5.09
CA ASN A 208 -2.38 13.88 -5.82
C ASN A 208 -1.02 13.94 -5.13
N GLY A 209 -0.10 13.10 -5.55
CA GLY A 209 1.26 13.03 -5.03
C GLY A 209 2.25 13.83 -5.86
N LEU A 210 3.24 14.40 -5.17
CA LEU A 210 4.46 14.92 -5.76
C LEU A 210 5.54 13.85 -5.57
N ALA A 211 6.14 13.45 -6.67
CA ALA A 211 7.14 12.38 -6.68
C ALA A 211 8.36 12.80 -7.49
N PHE A 212 9.47 12.09 -7.34
CA PHE A 212 10.58 12.13 -8.28
C PHE A 212 10.82 10.70 -8.78
N GLY A 213 11.07 10.55 -10.08
CA GLY A 213 11.65 9.33 -10.64
C GLY A 213 13.15 9.38 -10.44
N ALA A 214 13.76 8.24 -10.11
CA ALA A 214 15.18 8.09 -10.42
C ALA A 214 15.28 8.00 -11.94
N ASP A 215 15.86 9.02 -12.56
CA ASP A 215 16.40 8.86 -13.90
C ASP A 215 17.59 7.91 -13.71
N ASP A 216 17.53 6.75 -14.35
CA ASP A 216 18.73 5.92 -14.47
C ASP A 216 19.65 6.75 -15.38
N ASP A 217 20.51 7.55 -14.76
CA ASP A 217 21.67 8.13 -15.43
C ASP A 217 22.48 6.92 -15.88
N ASP A 218 22.24 6.49 -17.12
CA ASP A 218 23.18 5.68 -17.90
C ASP A 218 24.45 6.53 -17.93
N ASP A 219 25.33 6.33 -16.94
CA ASP A 219 26.69 6.84 -16.96
C ASP A 219 27.26 6.39 -18.29
N ASP A 220 27.45 7.37 -19.17
CA ASP A 220 28.16 7.25 -20.43
C ASP A 220 29.47 6.51 -20.13
N ASP A 221 29.54 5.22 -20.52
CA ASP A 221 30.80 4.55 -20.77
C ASP A 221 31.42 5.30 -21.96
N ASP A 222 32.09 6.41 -21.65
CA ASP A 222 33.11 7.02 -22.48
C ASP A 222 34.17 5.93 -22.72
N ASP A 223 33.95 5.12 -23.75
CA ASP A 223 34.98 4.32 -24.42
C ASP A 223 35.98 5.30 -25.06
N ASP A 224 36.75 5.99 -24.21
CA ASP A 224 38.05 6.55 -24.55
C ASP A 224 39.03 5.36 -24.71
N ASP A 225 38.82 4.57 -25.77
CA ASP A 225 39.88 3.74 -26.32
C ASP A 225 40.84 4.67 -27.08
N ASP A 226 41.71 5.31 -26.29
CA ASP A 226 43.01 5.82 -26.72
C ASP A 226 43.78 4.64 -27.34
N ASP A 227 43.63 4.45 -28.65
CA ASP A 227 44.46 3.55 -29.46
C ASP A 227 45.84 4.22 -29.68
N ASP A 228 46.57 4.35 -28.57
CA ASP A 228 47.98 4.74 -28.50
C ASP A 228 48.85 3.62 -29.09
N ASP A 229 49.17 3.78 -30.37
CA ASP A 229 50.53 3.78 -30.89
C ASP A 229 51.56 2.84 -30.22
N VAL A 230 51.56 1.54 -30.56
CA VAL A 230 52.80 0.75 -30.55
C VAL A 230 52.75 -0.33 -31.64
N LYS A 231 53.47 -0.15 -32.76
CA LYS A 231 54.47 -1.12 -33.28
C LYS A 231 55.45 -0.46 -34.26
N GLY A 232 56.57 0.01 -33.72
CA GLY A 232 57.83 -0.10 -34.45
C GLY A 232 58.25 -1.58 -34.55
N ARG A 233 58.75 -1.99 -35.73
CA ARG A 233 59.77 -3.04 -35.92
C ARG A 233 60.12 -3.22 -37.39
N GLY A 234 61.40 -2.96 -37.72
CA GLY A 234 62.14 -3.61 -38.81
C GLY A 234 62.27 -2.82 -40.09
#